data_AF-A0A3D2I3X3-F1
#
_entry.id   AF-A0A3D2I3X3-F1
#
_cell.length_a   1.000
_cell.length_b   1.000
_cell.length_c   1.000
_cell.angle_alpha   90.00
_cell.angle_beta   90.00
_cell.angle_gamma   90.00
#
_symmetry.space_group_name_H-M   'P 1'
#
loop_
_entity.id
_entity.type
_entity.pdbx_description
1 polymer ?
#
loop_
_entity_poly.entity_id
_entity_poly.type
_entity_poly.pdbx_seq_one_letter_code
_entity_poly.pdbx_strand_id
1 'polypeptide(L)' 'DLQSKIDPYLRPLYDALYQIMGADSFIKNSEKGLIEVAPLAYMRGRTLDNAFIILDEAQNTTPAQMKMFL' A
#
# COMPACT_ATOMS: atom_id res chain seq x y z
N ASP A 1 -12.58 4.65 -11.47
CA ASP A 1 -13.80 4.33 -10.71
C ASP A 1 -13.52 3.59 -9.40
N LEU A 2 -12.76 2.49 -9.41
CA LEU A 2 -12.37 1.79 -8.17
C LEU A 2 -11.31 2.56 -7.36
N GLN A 3 -10.25 3.06 -8.02
CA GLN A 3 -9.23 3.91 -7.39
C GLN A 3 -9.83 5.16 -6.75
N SER A 4 -10.66 5.91 -7.49
CA SER A 4 -11.35 7.10 -6.98
C SER A 4 -12.26 6.85 -5.77
N LYS A 5 -12.74 5.61 -5.56
CA LYS A 5 -13.52 5.22 -4.37
C LYS A 5 -12.64 4.82 -3.18
N ILE A 6 -11.40 4.39 -3.45
CA ILE A 6 -10.43 3.91 -2.47
C ILE A 6 -9.52 5.07 -2.00
N ASP A 7 -9.25 6.04 -2.87
CA ASP A 7 -8.39 7.21 -2.59
C ASP A 7 -8.71 7.94 -1.28
N PRO A 8 -9.99 8.14 -0.86
CA PRO A 8 -10.29 8.76 0.43
C PRO A 8 -9.75 7.97 1.63
N TYR A 9 -9.74 6.64 1.55
CA TYR A 9 -9.27 5.76 2.63
C TYR A 9 -7.74 5.65 2.68
N LEU A 10 -7.08 5.83 1.53
CA LEU A 10 -5.62 5.81 1.45
C LEU A 10 -5.01 7.17 1.82
N ARG A 11 -5.82 8.24 1.88
CA ARG A 11 -5.36 9.59 2.17
C ARG A 11 -4.51 9.69 3.45
N PRO A 12 -4.91 9.12 4.60
CA PRO A 12 -4.09 9.18 5.82
C PRO A 12 -2.72 8.51 5.65
N LEU A 13 -2.65 7.41 4.89
CA LEU A 13 -1.39 6.72 4.60
C LEU A 13 -0.48 7.58 3.74
N TYR A 14 -1.02 8.22 2.69
CA TYR A 14 -0.27 9.17 1.88
C TYR A 14 0.25 10.35 2.71
N ASP A 15 -0.61 10.95 3.55
CA ASP A 15 -0.23 12.08 4.40
C ASP A 15 0.89 11.69 5.38
N ALA A 16 0.84 10.49 5.97
CA ALA A 16 1.91 9.98 6.84
C ALA A 16 3.23 9.76 6.08
N LEU A 17 3.18 9.17 4.88
CA LEU A 17 4.37 8.97 4.05
C LEU A 17 4.98 10.31 3.60
N TYR A 18 4.14 11.29 3.27
CA TYR A 18 4.56 12.65 2.97
C TYR A 18 5.23 13.33 4.17
N GLN A 19 4.72 13.13 5.38
CA GLN A 19 5.33 13.68 6.60
C GLN A 19 6.70 13.04 6.90
N ILE A 20 6.87 11.74 6.66
CA ILE A 20 8.10 11.00 6.98
C ILE A 20 9.20 11.28 5.94
N MET A 21 8.87 11.30 4.65
CA MET A 21 9.85 11.35 3.56
C MET A 21 9.96 12.73 2.89
N GLY A 22 8.94 13.58 3.06
CA GLY A 22 8.75 14.80 2.27
C GLY A 22 8.04 14.54 0.94
N ALA A 23 7.33 15.56 0.44
CA ALA A 23 6.54 15.51 -0.79
C ALA A 23 7.35 15.06 -2.02
N ASP A 24 8.47 15.72 -2.27
CA ASP A 24 9.29 15.46 -3.47
C ASP A 24 9.89 14.06 -3.48
N SER A 25 10.38 13.59 -2.32
CA SER A 25 10.94 12.25 -2.18
C SER A 25 9.90 11.17 -2.39
N PHE A 26 8.71 11.36 -1.81
CA PHE A 26 7.60 10.41 -1.97
C PHE A 26 7.19 10.30 -3.44
N ILE A 27 6.89 11.43 -4.10
CA ILE A 27 6.46 11.46 -5.50
C ILE A 27 7.50 10.77 -6.39
N LYS A 28 8.78 11.14 -6.24
CA LYS A 28 9.88 10.54 -7.02
C LYS A 28 10.01 9.03 -6.82
N ASN A 29 9.81 8.53 -5.60
CA ASN A 29 9.90 7.11 -5.30
C ASN A 29 8.66 6.34 -5.77
N SER A 30 7.47 6.95 -5.70
CA SER A 30 6.23 6.39 -6.25
C SER A 30 6.28 6.30 -7.78
N GLU A 31 6.77 7.33 -8.48
CA GLU A 31 6.93 7.30 -9.94
C GLU A 31 7.93 6.23 -10.40
N LYS A 32 8.96 5.96 -9.59
CA LYS A 32 9.92 4.87 -9.83
C LYS A 32 9.38 3.48 -9.47
N GLY A 33 8.18 3.38 -8.89
CA GLY A 33 7.61 2.13 -8.39
C GLY A 33 8.31 1.56 -7.15
N LEU A 34 9.13 2.36 -6.45
CA LEU A 34 9.80 1.95 -5.21
C LEU A 34 8.84 1.97 -4.01
N ILE A 35 7.81 2.80 -4.07
CA ILE A 35 6.73 2.87 -3.09
C ILE A 35 5.43 2.64 -3.82
N GLU A 36 4.71 1.59 -3.41
CA GLU A 36 3.41 1.24 -3.96
C GLU A 36 2.38 1.16 -2.82
N VAL A 37 1.25 1.83 -2.99
CA VAL A 37 0.10 1.74 -2.10
C VAL A 37 -1.04 1.10 -2.88
N ALA A 38 -1.45 -0.09 -2.48
CA ALA A 38 -2.46 -0.85 -3.19
C ALA A 38 -3.37 -1.63 -2.24
N PRO A 39 -4.62 -1.91 -2.64
CA PRO A 39 -5.52 -2.75 -1.85
C PRO A 39 -4.97 -4.17 -1.70
N LEU A 40 -5.29 -4.84 -0.59
CA LEU A 40 -4.84 -6.23 -0.33
C LEU A 40 -5.20 -7.21 -1.47
N ALA A 41 -6.32 -7.01 -2.16
CA ALA A 41 -6.73 -7.84 -3.29
C ALA A 41 -5.72 -7.85 -4.46
N TYR A 42 -4.91 -6.79 -4.60
CA TYR A 42 -3.90 -6.66 -5.65
C TYR A 42 -2.62 -7.44 -5.33
N MET A 43 -2.47 -7.93 -4.10
CA MET A 43 -1.32 -8.75 -3.69
C MET A 43 -1.44 -10.20 -4.14
N ARG A 44 -2.64 -10.65 -4.53
CA ARG A 44 -2.90 -12.04 -4.91
C ARG A 44 -2.04 -12.45 -6.11
N GLY A 45 -1.19 -13.45 -5.92
CA GLY A 45 -0.37 -14.03 -6.99
C GLY A 45 0.86 -13.19 -7.34
N ARG A 46 1.19 -12.16 -6.56
CA ARG A 46 2.46 -11.44 -6.69
C ARG A 46 3.55 -12.18 -5.92
N THR A 47 4.74 -12.23 -6.50
CA THR A 47 5.98 -12.56 -5.79
C THR A 47 6.69 -11.24 -5.47
N LEU A 48 6.92 -10.97 -4.19
CA LEU A 48 7.50 -9.71 -3.72
C LEU A 48 8.86 -10.00 -3.07
N ASP A 49 9.89 -10.10 -3.92
CA ASP A 49 11.26 -10.31 -3.48
C ASP A 49 11.95 -8.98 -3.10
N ASN A 50 12.79 -9.00 -2.07
CA ASN A 50 13.53 -7.83 -1.57
C ASN A 50 12.63 -6.59 -1.29
N ALA A 51 11.42 -6.83 -0.77
CA ALA A 51 10.46 -5.79 -0.46
C ALA A 51 10.16 -5.73 1.05
N PHE A 52 9.85 -4.52 1.54
CA PHE A 52 9.15 -4.33 2.80
C PHE A 52 7.67 -4.15 2.50
N ILE A 53 6.82 -4.97 3.11
CA ILE A 53 5.37 -4.93 2.90
C ILE A 53 4.71 -4.64 4.25
N ILE A 54 3.83 -3.64 4.26
CA ILE A 54 3.06 -3.24 5.44
C ILE A 54 1.59 -3.46 5.12
N LEU A 55 0.90 -4.21 5.97
CA LEU A 55 -0.55 -4.35 5.94
C LEU A 55 -1.14 -3.49 7.04
N ASP A 56 -1.77 -2.38 6.64
CA ASP A 56 -2.54 -1.55 7.55
C ASP A 56 -3.92 -2.17 7.82
N GLU A 57 -4.52 -1.84 8.97
CA GLU A 57 -5.86 -2.29 9.35
C GLU A 57 -6.02 -3.83 9.31
N ALA A 58 -4.95 -4.56 9.64
CA ALA A 58 -4.85 -6.02 9.52
C ALA A 58 -5.95 -6.78 10.27
N GLN A 59 -6.52 -6.19 11.33
CA GLN A 59 -7.65 -6.75 12.07
C GLN A 59 -8.92 -6.90 11.25
N ASN A 60 -9.05 -6.18 10.12
CA ASN A 60 -10.19 -6.28 9.20
C ASN A 60 -10.05 -7.41 8.18
N THR A 61 -8.96 -8.18 8.22
CA THR A 61 -8.72 -9.29 7.31
C THR A 61 -9.31 -10.61 7.80
N THR A 62 -9.66 -11.48 6.86
CA THR A 62 -9.98 -12.89 7.15
C THR A 62 -8.71 -13.73 7.27
N PRO A 63 -8.74 -14.89 7.95
CA PRO A 63 -7.60 -15.80 7.98
C PRO A 63 -7.09 -16.22 6.60
N ALA A 64 -7.98 -16.34 5.60
CA ALA A 64 -7.60 -16.64 4.23
C ALA A 64 -6.86 -15.49 3.54
N GLN A 65 -7.28 -14.24 3.80
CA GLN A 65 -6.59 -13.05 3.29
C GLN A 65 -5.23 -12.84 3.96
N MET A 66 -5.13 -13.12 5.26
CA MET A 66 -3.83 -13.07 5.94
C MET A 66 -2.86 -14.12 5.39
N LYS A 67 -3.33 -15.35 5.11
CA LYS A 67 -2.53 -16.39 4.43
C LYS A 67 -2.15 -16.05 2.99
N MET A 68 -2.92 -15.18 2.32
CA MET A 68 -2.58 -14.69 0.99
C MET A 68 -1.49 -13.60 1.05
N PHE A 69 -1.41 -12.88 2.17
CA PHE A 69 -0.45 -11.81 2.39
C PHE A 69 0.93 -12.33 2.82
N LEU A 70 0.96 -13.39 3.64
CA LEU A 70 2.16 -14.07 4.15
C LEU A 70 2.74 -15.04 3.12
#